data_AF-A0A966B3P8-F1
#
_entry.id   AF-A0A966B3P8-F1
#
_cell.length_a   1.000
_cell.length_b   1.000
_cell.length_c   1.000
_cell.angle_alpha   90.00
_cell.angle_beta   90.00
_cell.angle_gamma   90.00
#
_symmetry.space_group_name_H-M   'P 1'
#
loop_
_entity.id
_entity.type
_entity.pdbx_description
1 polymer ?
#
loop_
_entity_poly.entity_id
_entity_poly.type
_entity_poly.pdbx_seq_one_letter_code
_entity_poly.pdbx_strand_id
1 'polypeptide(L)' 'MTHVVSKSAAGKSYAYWQAAWTEGATRKTAKFSVAKSGDKKALDLAIKAKRKAGRK' A
#
# COMPACT_ATOMS: atom_id res chain seq x y z
N MET A 1 -3.16 -7.81 0.18
CA MET A 1 -2.89 -6.39 -0.16
C MET A 1 -4.20 -5.74 -0.44
N THR A 2 -4.31 -4.46 -0.14
CA THR A 2 -5.56 -3.72 -0.36
C THR A 2 -5.30 -2.60 -1.35
N HIS A 3 -6.05 -2.55 -2.44
CA HIS A 3 -6.04 -1.41 -3.33
C HIS A 3 -7.05 -0.38 -2.80
N VAL A 4 -6.58 0.84 -2.56
CA VAL A 4 -7.36 1.93 -1.98
C VAL A 4 -7.44 3.04 -3.01
N VAL A 5 -8.66 3.40 -3.40
CA VAL A 5 -8.91 4.53 -4.29
C VAL A 5 -9.62 5.62 -3.50
N SER A 6 -8.95 6.75 -3.34
CA SER A 6 -9.52 7.95 -2.73
C SER A 6 -9.91 8.93 -3.83
N LYS A 7 -11.17 9.34 -3.87
CA LYS A 7 -11.65 10.37 -4.79
C LYS A 7 -11.74 11.70 -4.04
N SER A 8 -11.08 12.73 -4.57
CA SER A 8 -11.25 14.10 -4.09
C SER A 8 -12.59 14.66 -4.58
N ALA A 9 -13.17 15.60 -3.83
CA ALA A 9 -14.36 16.35 -4.24
C ALA A 9 -14.17 17.07 -5.59
N ALA A 10 -12.93 17.37 -5.98
CA ALA A 10 -12.57 17.95 -7.27
C ALA A 10 -12.44 16.91 -8.42
N GLY A 11 -12.92 15.67 -8.24
CA GLY A 11 -12.91 14.62 -9.26
C GLY A 11 -11.57 13.88 -9.46
N LYS A 12 -10.49 14.30 -8.77
CA LYS A 12 -9.19 13.61 -8.84
C LYS A 12 -9.25 12.28 -8.08
N SER A 13 -8.91 11.19 -8.77
CA SER A 13 -8.80 9.85 -8.18
C SER A 13 -7.35 9.56 -7.82
N TYR A 14 -7.10 9.23 -6.56
CA TYR A 14 -5.80 8.80 -6.05
C TYR A 14 -5.85 7.32 -5.70
N ALA A 15 -5.09 6.52 -6.44
CA ALA A 15 -4.96 5.10 -6.21
C ALA A 15 -3.71 4.80 -5.37
N TYR A 16 -3.85 3.90 -4.39
CA TYR A 16 -2.79 3.48 -3.49
C TYR A 16 -2.85 1.98 -3.26
N TRP A 17 -1.68 1.34 -3.23
CA TRP A 17 -1.54 -0.01 -2.71
C TRP A 17 -1.18 0.05 -1.23
N GLN A 18 -2.01 -0.54 -0.39
CA GLN A 18 -1.78 -0.66 1.04
C GLN A 18 -1.34 -2.07 1.41
N ALA A 19 -0.18 -2.13 2.05
CA ALA A 19 0.31 -3.31 2.76
C ALA A 19 -0.05 -3.17 4.25
N ALA A 20 -0.63 -4.21 4.82
CA ALA A 20 -0.88 -4.30 6.26
C ALA A 20 -0.25 -5.60 6.78
N TRP A 21 0.41 -5.50 7.92
CA TRP A 21 1.01 -6.63 8.63
C TRP A 21 0.98 -6.38 10.13
N THR A 22 1.19 -7.44 10.90
CA THR A 22 1.31 -7.37 12.34
C THR A 22 2.76 -7.58 12.70
N GLU A 23 3.34 -6.66 13.48
CA GLU A 23 4.68 -6.77 14.05
C GLU A 23 4.49 -6.91 15.57
N GLY A 24 4.60 -8.15 16.08
CA GLY A 24 4.24 -8.48 17.46
C GLY A 24 2.77 -8.23 17.76
N ALA A 25 2.47 -7.34 18.71
CA ALA A 25 1.11 -6.92 19.06
C ALA A 25 0.62 -5.70 18.25
N THR A 26 1.48 -5.06 17.45
CA THR A 26 1.14 -3.81 16.76
C THR A 26 0.79 -4.07 15.29
N ARG A 27 -0.34 -3.55 14.84
CA ARG A 27 -0.70 -3.54 13.42
C ARG A 27 -0.01 -2.35 12.73
N LYS A 28 0.81 -2.65 11.72
CA LYS A 28 1.50 -1.67 10.89
C LYS A 28 0.89 -1.66 9.50
N THR A 29 0.91 -0.48 8.88
CA THR A 29 0.45 -0.30 7.50
C THR A 29 1.40 0.60 6.72
N ALA A 30 1.67 0.26 5.46
CA ALA A 30 2.36 1.11 4.51
C ALA A 30 1.49 1.34 3.28
N LYS A 31 1.49 2.57 2.75
CA LYS A 31 0.74 2.97 1.56
C LYS A 31 1.72 3.37 0.45
N PHE A 32 1.49 2.87 -0.75
CA PHE A 32 2.29 3.14 -1.94
C PHE A 32 1.40 3.78 -3.00
N SER A 33 1.74 4.98 -3.44
CA SER A 33 0.94 5.71 -4.44
C SER A 33 1.13 5.12 -5.84
N VAL A 34 0.02 4.72 -6.46
CA VAL A 34 -0.03 4.28 -7.85
C VAL A 34 0.31 5.45 -8.78
N ALA A 35 -0.13 6.67 -8.46
CA ALA A 35 0.17 7.85 -9.26
C ALA A 35 1.68 8.17 -9.33
N LYS A 36 2.45 7.81 -8.29
CA LYS A 36 3.89 8.09 -8.23
C LYS A 36 4.76 6.99 -8.85
N SER A 37 4.33 5.74 -8.81
CA SER A 37 5.17 4.60 -9.20
C SER A 37 4.58 3.72 -10.31
N GLY A 38 3.32 3.92 -10.66
CA GLY A 38 2.53 3.00 -11.49
C GLY A 38 1.98 1.83 -10.68
N ASP A 39 0.90 1.22 -11.17
CA ASP A 39 0.12 0.21 -10.45
C ASP A 39 0.95 -1.02 -10.08
N LYS A 40 1.53 -1.68 -11.10
CA LYS A 40 2.38 -2.87 -10.92
C LYS A 40 3.54 -2.63 -9.94
N LYS A 41 4.18 -1.46 -10.01
CA LYS A 41 5.34 -1.15 -9.16
C LYS A 41 4.92 -0.88 -7.72
N ALA A 42 3.82 -0.15 -7.53
CA ALA A 42 3.25 0.09 -6.21
C ALA A 42 2.76 -1.22 -5.56
N LEU A 43 2.20 -2.15 -6.34
CA LEU A 43 1.84 -3.49 -5.89
C LEU A 43 3.07 -4.31 -5.48
N ASP A 44 4.13 -4.33 -6.30
CA ASP A 44 5.37 -5.05 -5.98
C ASP A 44 6.03 -4.51 -4.70
N LEU A 45 6.08 -3.18 -4.55
CA LEU A 45 6.57 -2.52 -3.33
C LEU A 45 5.74 -2.90 -2.10
N ALA A 46 4.42 -2.91 -2.22
CA ALA A 46 3.55 -3.36 -1.14
C ALA A 46 3.85 -4.82 -0.76
N ILE A 47 3.95 -5.72 -1.75
CA ILE A 47 4.23 -7.15 -1.53
C ILE A 47 5.58 -7.34 -0.83
N LYS A 48 6.62 -6.66 -1.30
CA LYS A 48 7.94 -6.67 -0.68
C LYS A 48 7.90 -6.15 0.76
N ALA A 49 7.18 -5.07 1.03
CA ALA A 49 7.04 -4.53 2.38
C ALA A 49 6.42 -5.54 3.35
N LYS A 50 5.31 -6.19 2.96
CA LYS A 50 4.67 -7.22 3.80
C LYS A 50 5.56 -8.45 4.00
N ARG A 51 6.23 -8.93 2.93
CA ARG A 51 7.14 -10.09 3.02
C ARG A 51 8.33 -9.81 3.94
N LYS A 52 8.95 -8.62 3.81
CA LYS A 52 10.06 -8.20 4.67
C LYS A 52 9.63 -8.12 6.14
N ALA A 53 8.42 -7.62 6.38
CA ALA A 53 7.89 -7.49 7.73
C ALA A 53 7.49 -8.81 8.39
N GLY A 54 7.03 -9.81 7.61
CA GLY A 54 6.69 -11.14 8.12
C GLY A 54 7.88 -12.08 8.33
N ARG A 55 9.10 -11.65 8.00
CA ARG A 55 10.33 -12.47 8.13
C ARG A 55 11.16 -12.08 9.37
N LYS A 56 10.51 -11.53 10.40
CA LYS A 56 11.18 -11.00 11.58
C LYS A 56 10.66 -11.67 12.84
#